data_AF-A0A3D5LA17-F1
#
_entry.id   AF-A0A3D5LA17-F1
#
_cell.length_a   1.000
_cell.length_b   1.000
_cell.length_c   1.000
_cell.angle_alpha   90.00
_cell.angle_beta   90.00
_cell.angle_gamma   90.00
#
_symmetry.space_group_name_H-M   'P 1'
#
loop_
_entity.id
_entity.type
_entity.pdbx_description
1 polymer ?
#
loop_
_entity_poly.entity_id
_entity_poly.type
_entity_poly.pdbx_seq_one_letter_code
_entity_poly.pdbx_strand_id
1 'polypeptide(L)'
;MRKWFLIMAAALVLCSACGKKDTSVNGVTQEAQASSTEAESLYKEGAGYVGEEDYESAIESLLKCIELDPNYSKAYIQLSKAYIGNEEYDEAEAILKQGYEKTKDPSLEKEQENCIRSICQVLTDNEDYETAIPWLLKLQEIDGVTVENSLQLSEAYSMMDDYENAVAVLQKADQNDESIKSALLEARISYGQYCYDEGKNDQAIETLKAVIDEAPDRIDAYSMLITVYVDTGKAKEAESIVQSGLERFVNQNSTVTDEQLDEFLNSASSYYMELEDVDACLKFWEKAASMRPGNKSYKEELDSYRSSAADEAYAKADELLEAGDVEGASKYYKRAFALAPSNYDAGVISGGDYTYCLNKDGSWRLGWYTDETGGSYYFSSAAGRLYASAVTGYQQLDGAVYYFEDDGRMLVDDTTPDGRFADVDGKLLDHNPYEDDETAGDETDAADETEEETAAETEEGTSAAAKETTAAVKETVKETTKANPQPTQAAAVNSGNLKLNADTLQEASDKGGTNTYEKTELFDGSTGKLTMGDVYNCLSKYGKTEWVSQKLPYELKVANVKVWILPGDNWNTTGLVIKDASQYFEVLKKKALPDNVQFAVEFDSSAADKLDISKVRRTNGN
;
A
#
# COMPACT_ATOMS: atom_id res chain seq x y z
N MET A 1 5.26 -24.35 42.41
CA MET A 1 4.71 -25.16 43.52
C MET A 1 5.75 -25.63 44.56
N ARG A 2 6.53 -24.74 45.21
CA ARG A 2 7.34 -25.15 46.39
C ARG A 2 7.78 -24.03 47.36
N LYS A 3 7.26 -22.80 47.23
CA LYS A 3 7.50 -21.71 48.20
C LYS A 3 6.30 -21.35 49.08
N TRP A 4 5.12 -21.90 48.81
CA TRP A 4 3.85 -21.52 49.48
C TRP A 4 3.49 -22.31 50.75
N PHE A 5 4.27 -23.30 51.17
CA PHE A 5 3.90 -24.18 52.30
C PHE A 5 4.49 -23.80 53.67
N LEU A 6 5.32 -22.76 53.76
CA LEU A 6 6.07 -22.45 55.00
C LEU A 6 5.50 -21.30 55.84
N ILE A 7 4.54 -20.51 55.34
CA ILE A 7 4.02 -19.35 56.08
C ILE A 7 2.69 -19.65 56.80
N MET A 8 1.97 -20.72 56.43
CA MET A 8 0.69 -21.12 57.03
C MET A 8 0.80 -21.97 58.32
N ALA A 9 2.00 -22.20 58.87
CA ALA A 9 2.20 -23.15 59.97
C ALA A 9 2.43 -22.55 61.37
N ALA A 10 2.24 -21.24 61.58
CA ALA A 10 2.47 -20.60 62.89
C ALA A 10 1.20 -20.21 63.68
N ALA A 11 -0.01 -20.53 63.20
CA ALA A 11 -1.27 -20.08 63.81
C ALA A 11 -2.06 -21.14 64.61
N LEU A 12 -1.49 -22.31 64.88
CA LEU A 12 -2.16 -23.37 65.65
C LEU A 12 -1.18 -24.01 66.61
N VAL A 13 -1.21 -23.60 67.88
CA VAL A 13 -0.99 -24.40 69.11
C VAL A 13 -0.91 -23.45 70.32
N LEU A 14 -2.02 -23.35 71.06
CA LEU A 14 -2.13 -23.36 72.54
C LEU A 14 -3.39 -22.61 73.01
N CYS A 15 -4.52 -23.32 73.03
CA CYS A 15 -5.62 -23.00 73.92
C CYS A 15 -6.01 -24.28 74.68
N SER A 16 -5.35 -24.53 75.81
CA SER A 16 -5.93 -25.25 76.94
C SER A 16 -4.95 -25.28 78.12
N ALA A 17 -5.23 -24.52 79.18
CA ALA A 17 -5.39 -25.06 80.54
C ALA A 17 -5.53 -23.95 81.60
N CYS A 18 -6.60 -24.09 82.38
CA CYS A 18 -6.76 -23.70 83.78
C CYS A 18 -6.83 -22.21 84.14
N GLY A 19 -8.05 -21.82 84.54
CA GLY A 19 -8.34 -20.52 85.10
C GLY A 19 -7.67 -20.24 86.45
N LYS A 20 -7.44 -18.95 86.67
CA LYS A 20 -7.58 -18.24 87.94
C LYS A 20 -8.02 -16.82 87.61
N LYS A 21 -9.12 -16.38 88.22
CA LYS A 21 -9.45 -14.96 88.37
C LYS A 21 -8.35 -14.34 89.23
N ASP A 22 -7.67 -13.31 88.74
CA ASP A 22 -7.59 -12.01 89.42
C ASP A 22 -6.69 -11.01 88.68
N THR A 23 -7.19 -9.77 88.62
CA THR A 23 -6.46 -8.49 88.52
C THR A 23 -5.51 -8.25 87.34
N SER A 24 -6.03 -7.67 86.25
CA SER A 24 -5.33 -6.71 85.37
C SER A 24 -6.31 -6.17 84.31
N VAL A 25 -7.11 -5.16 84.63
CA VAL A 25 -7.94 -4.44 83.64
C VAL A 25 -7.20 -3.22 83.06
N ASN A 26 -6.02 -2.87 83.59
CA ASN A 26 -5.19 -1.76 83.09
C ASN A 26 -4.00 -2.18 82.21
N GLY A 27 -3.63 -3.47 82.16
CA GLY A 27 -2.54 -3.96 81.29
C GLY A 27 -3.02 -4.26 79.86
N VAL A 28 -4.21 -4.85 79.74
CA VAL A 28 -4.83 -5.20 78.44
C VAL A 28 -5.18 -3.95 77.62
N THR A 29 -5.44 -2.80 78.26
CA THR A 29 -5.79 -1.55 77.58
C THR A 29 -4.59 -0.83 76.98
N GLN A 30 -3.40 -0.95 77.57
CA GLN A 30 -2.21 -0.23 77.12
C GLN A 30 -1.52 -0.95 75.95
N GLU A 31 -1.48 -2.28 75.98
CA GLU A 31 -0.98 -3.11 74.87
C GLU A 31 -1.93 -3.06 73.66
N ALA A 32 -3.25 -3.10 73.88
CA ALA A 32 -4.23 -2.93 72.80
C ALA A 32 -4.22 -1.52 72.19
N GLN A 33 -4.02 -0.48 73.01
CA GLN A 33 -3.86 0.89 72.50
C GLN A 33 -2.55 1.09 71.74
N ALA A 34 -1.44 0.49 72.20
CA ALA A 34 -0.17 0.54 71.51
C ALA A 34 -0.24 -0.18 70.14
N SER A 35 -0.83 -1.37 70.11
CA SER A 35 -1.06 -2.15 68.88
C SER A 35 -1.97 -1.42 67.88
N SER A 36 -3.03 -0.75 68.36
CA SER A 36 -3.91 0.08 67.52
C SER A 36 -3.21 1.33 66.96
N THR A 37 -2.31 1.95 67.73
CA THR A 37 -1.54 3.12 67.28
C THR A 37 -0.48 2.71 66.25
N GLU A 38 0.15 1.55 66.43
CA GLU A 38 1.13 1.00 65.50
C GLU A 38 0.47 0.59 64.16
N ALA A 39 -0.71 -0.04 64.20
CA ALA A 39 -1.49 -0.33 63.01
C ALA A 39 -1.87 0.94 62.22
N GLU A 40 -2.28 2.02 62.91
CA GLU A 40 -2.57 3.30 62.25
C GLU A 40 -1.32 3.92 61.61
N SER A 41 -0.13 3.76 62.24
CA SER A 41 1.14 4.23 61.67
C SER A 41 1.48 3.47 60.39
N LEU A 42 1.42 2.14 60.42
CA LEU A 42 1.67 1.28 59.26
C LEU A 42 0.69 1.53 58.13
N TYR A 43 -0.58 1.82 58.43
CA TYR A 43 -1.55 2.24 57.43
C TYR A 43 -1.14 3.56 56.76
N LYS A 44 -0.69 4.56 57.52
CA LYS A 44 -0.27 5.86 56.95
C LYS A 44 0.98 5.73 56.09
N GLU A 45 1.92 4.90 56.52
CA GLU A 45 3.13 4.56 55.75
C GLU A 45 2.76 3.86 54.45
N GLY A 46 1.97 2.78 54.53
CA GLY A 46 1.51 2.04 53.35
C GLY A 46 0.70 2.89 52.38
N ALA A 47 -0.23 3.72 52.87
CA ALA A 47 -0.98 4.66 52.03
C ALA A 47 -0.10 5.75 51.41
N GLY A 48 0.99 6.13 52.10
CA GLY A 48 2.02 7.02 51.55
C GLY A 48 2.73 6.37 50.37
N TYR A 49 3.19 5.13 50.53
CA TYR A 49 3.82 4.36 49.46
C TYR A 49 2.90 4.14 48.25
N VAL A 50 1.59 3.90 48.45
CA VAL A 50 0.62 3.87 47.34
C VAL A 50 0.61 5.18 46.55
N GLY A 51 0.66 6.33 47.24
CA GLY A 51 0.71 7.64 46.60
C GLY A 51 2.04 7.97 45.92
N GLU A 52 3.11 7.26 46.29
CA GLU A 52 4.44 7.33 45.66
C GLU A 52 4.61 6.28 44.55
N GLU A 53 3.59 5.45 44.31
CA GLU A 53 3.60 4.32 43.38
C GLU A 53 4.64 3.23 43.73
N ASP A 54 5.15 3.21 44.96
CA ASP A 54 5.97 2.13 45.50
C ASP A 54 5.07 1.01 46.05
N TYR A 55 4.48 0.25 45.12
CA TYR A 55 3.47 -0.74 45.45
C TYR A 55 4.01 -1.90 46.30
N GLU A 56 5.26 -2.32 46.09
CA GLU A 56 5.89 -3.39 46.89
C GLU A 56 6.01 -2.99 48.38
N SER A 57 6.52 -1.79 48.65
CA SER A 57 6.64 -1.26 50.03
C SER A 57 5.26 -1.00 50.66
N ALA A 58 4.29 -0.55 49.85
CA ALA A 58 2.91 -0.39 50.27
C ALA A 58 2.30 -1.73 50.72
N ILE A 59 2.45 -2.78 49.91
CA ILE A 59 1.94 -4.13 50.20
C ILE A 59 2.52 -4.64 51.53
N GLU A 60 3.83 -4.53 51.73
CA GLU A 60 4.47 -4.99 52.97
C GLU A 60 3.92 -4.26 54.21
N SER A 61 3.81 -2.93 54.15
CA SER A 61 3.34 -2.10 55.26
C SER A 61 1.86 -2.35 55.59
N LEU A 62 1.03 -2.51 54.56
CA LEU A 62 -0.41 -2.72 54.71
C LEU A 62 -0.75 -4.13 55.17
N LEU A 63 0.02 -5.16 54.75
CA LEU A 63 -0.13 -6.51 55.30
C LEU A 63 0.19 -6.54 56.79
N LYS A 64 1.28 -5.89 57.24
CA LYS A 64 1.60 -5.76 58.68
C LYS A 64 0.50 -5.00 59.44
N CYS A 65 -0.10 -3.98 58.84
CA CYS A 65 -1.25 -3.27 59.42
C CYS A 65 -2.42 -4.23 59.69
N ILE A 66 -2.78 -5.07 58.71
CA ILE A 66 -3.86 -6.06 58.83
C ILE A 66 -3.52 -7.18 59.82
N GLU A 67 -2.25 -7.55 59.96
CA GLU A 67 -1.80 -8.50 60.98
C GLU A 67 -1.99 -7.96 62.41
N LEU A 68 -1.73 -6.66 62.63
CA LEU A 68 -1.90 -6.02 63.94
C LEU A 68 -3.37 -5.69 64.25
N ASP A 69 -4.12 -5.18 63.27
CA ASP A 69 -5.56 -4.90 63.39
C ASP A 69 -6.34 -5.46 62.20
N PRO A 70 -6.84 -6.70 62.31
CA PRO A 70 -7.64 -7.33 61.26
C PRO A 70 -8.96 -6.61 60.96
N ASN A 71 -9.40 -5.66 61.80
CA ASN A 71 -10.63 -4.89 61.62
C ASN A 71 -10.39 -3.53 60.94
N TYR A 72 -9.16 -3.22 60.52
CA TYR A 72 -8.82 -1.96 59.91
C TYR A 72 -9.24 -1.90 58.43
N SER A 73 -10.53 -1.70 58.15
CA SER A 73 -11.11 -1.72 56.79
C SER A 73 -10.33 -0.88 55.76
N LYS A 74 -9.82 0.29 56.16
CA LYS A 74 -9.06 1.18 55.27
C LYS A 74 -7.76 0.55 54.76
N ALA A 75 -7.14 -0.36 55.52
CA ALA A 75 -5.92 -1.04 55.10
C ALA A 75 -6.21 -2.02 53.96
N TYR A 76 -7.31 -2.76 54.01
CA TYR A 76 -7.74 -3.63 52.91
C TYR A 76 -7.99 -2.84 51.61
N ILE A 77 -8.58 -1.64 51.70
CA ILE A 77 -8.82 -0.76 50.55
C ILE A 77 -7.51 -0.25 49.95
N GLN A 78 -6.56 0.20 50.78
CA GLN A 78 -5.26 0.65 50.27
C GLN A 78 -4.44 -0.51 49.72
N LEU A 79 -4.57 -1.70 50.32
CA LEU A 79 -3.84 -2.89 49.87
C LEU A 79 -4.35 -3.38 48.52
N SER A 80 -5.67 -3.34 48.28
CA SER A 80 -6.21 -3.65 46.96
C SER A 80 -5.71 -2.67 45.89
N LYS A 81 -5.61 -1.37 46.21
CA LYS A 81 -5.02 -0.38 45.29
C LYS A 81 -3.55 -0.64 45.01
N ALA A 82 -2.79 -1.01 46.04
CA ALA A 82 -1.39 -1.39 45.87
C ALA A 82 -1.26 -2.63 44.97
N TYR A 83 -2.12 -3.65 45.17
CA TYR A 83 -2.15 -4.83 44.32
C TYR A 83 -2.52 -4.51 42.86
N ILE A 84 -3.51 -3.64 42.61
CA ILE A 84 -3.84 -3.18 41.24
C ILE A 84 -2.63 -2.48 40.60
N GLY A 85 -1.97 -1.57 41.32
CA GLY A 85 -0.78 -0.89 40.84
C GLY A 85 0.40 -1.83 40.57
N ASN A 86 0.46 -2.94 41.30
CA ASN A 86 1.44 -4.02 41.09
C ASN A 86 0.97 -5.08 40.07
N GLU A 87 -0.14 -4.85 39.37
CA GLU A 87 -0.76 -5.77 38.39
C GLU A 87 -1.20 -7.14 38.97
N GLU A 88 -1.36 -7.23 40.30
CA GLU A 88 -1.85 -8.40 41.04
C GLU A 88 -3.38 -8.33 41.22
N TYR A 89 -4.12 -8.44 40.11
CA TYR A 89 -5.56 -8.15 40.09
C TYR A 89 -6.43 -9.14 40.88
N ASP A 90 -6.09 -10.43 40.84
CA ASP A 90 -6.82 -11.47 41.59
C ASP A 90 -6.63 -11.26 43.11
N GLU A 91 -5.43 -10.90 43.54
CA GLU A 91 -5.09 -10.56 44.91
C GLU A 91 -5.84 -9.30 45.38
N ALA A 92 -5.97 -8.29 44.52
CA ALA A 92 -6.72 -7.08 44.81
C ALA A 92 -8.20 -7.35 45.13
N GLU A 93 -8.86 -8.22 44.39
CA GLU A 93 -10.24 -8.62 44.69
C GLU A 93 -10.31 -9.49 45.96
N ALA A 94 -9.42 -10.48 46.06
CA ALA A 94 -9.41 -11.43 47.17
C ALA A 94 -9.24 -10.72 48.53
N ILE A 95 -8.39 -9.69 48.59
CA ILE A 95 -8.13 -8.97 49.84
C ILE A 95 -9.33 -8.13 50.29
N LEU A 96 -10.09 -7.54 49.36
CA LEU A 96 -11.33 -6.82 49.69
C LEU A 96 -12.43 -7.76 50.16
N LYS A 97 -12.54 -8.94 49.54
CA LYS A 97 -13.47 -9.99 49.98
C LYS A 97 -13.11 -10.49 51.37
N GLN A 98 -11.84 -10.77 51.63
CA GLN A 98 -11.33 -11.13 52.95
C GLN A 98 -11.63 -10.04 53.98
N GLY A 99 -11.37 -8.77 53.64
CA GLY A 99 -11.66 -7.63 54.50
C GLY A 99 -13.14 -7.58 54.88
N TYR A 100 -14.04 -7.66 53.89
CA TYR A 100 -15.48 -7.69 54.14
C TYR A 100 -15.88 -8.88 55.01
N GLU A 101 -15.34 -10.07 54.76
CA GLU A 101 -15.64 -11.26 55.55
C GLU A 101 -15.25 -11.09 57.03
N LYS A 102 -14.13 -10.42 57.30
CA LYS A 102 -13.59 -10.16 58.64
C LYS A 102 -14.32 -9.03 59.37
N THR A 103 -14.52 -7.89 58.71
CA THR A 103 -15.00 -6.67 59.35
C THR A 103 -16.51 -6.49 59.28
N LYS A 104 -17.16 -7.11 58.29
CA LYS A 104 -18.58 -6.86 57.90
C LYS A 104 -18.86 -5.39 57.58
N ASP A 105 -17.84 -4.65 57.16
CA ASP A 105 -17.94 -3.25 56.78
C ASP A 105 -18.52 -3.11 55.36
N PRO A 106 -19.73 -2.53 55.20
CA PRO A 106 -20.37 -2.37 53.89
C PRO A 106 -19.58 -1.48 52.92
N SER A 107 -18.67 -0.63 53.42
CA SER A 107 -17.83 0.18 52.53
C SER A 107 -16.90 -0.69 51.67
N LEU A 108 -16.50 -1.86 52.16
CA LEU A 108 -15.65 -2.80 51.42
C LEU A 108 -16.40 -3.50 50.28
N GLU A 109 -17.72 -3.67 50.40
CA GLU A 109 -18.55 -4.25 49.34
C GLU A 109 -18.61 -3.30 48.13
N LYS A 110 -18.81 -2.00 48.39
CA LYS A 110 -18.73 -0.97 47.34
C LYS A 110 -17.34 -0.87 46.72
N GLU A 111 -16.29 -1.02 47.53
CA GLU A 111 -14.93 -1.01 46.99
C GLU A 111 -14.58 -2.25 46.16
N GLN A 112 -15.25 -3.40 46.34
CA GLN A 112 -15.08 -4.55 45.43
C GLN A 112 -15.54 -4.21 44.01
N GLU A 113 -16.69 -3.53 43.87
CA GLU A 113 -17.17 -3.08 42.57
C GLU A 113 -16.23 -2.02 41.96
N ASN A 114 -15.77 -1.05 42.76
CA ASN A 114 -14.81 -0.05 42.31
C ASN A 114 -13.48 -0.69 41.88
N CYS A 115 -13.01 -1.70 42.61
CA CYS A 115 -11.80 -2.46 42.30
C CYS A 115 -11.89 -3.07 40.91
N ILE A 116 -13.01 -3.73 40.58
CA ILE A 116 -13.22 -4.33 39.25
C ILE A 116 -13.21 -3.25 38.16
N ARG A 117 -13.85 -2.10 38.38
CA ARG A 117 -13.82 -0.97 37.43
C ARG A 117 -12.40 -0.44 37.24
N SER A 118 -11.63 -0.27 38.31
CA SER A 118 -10.23 0.17 38.24
C SER A 118 -9.36 -0.83 37.50
N ILE A 119 -9.55 -2.14 37.71
CA ILE A 119 -8.85 -3.19 36.97
C ILE A 119 -9.19 -3.13 35.48
N CYS A 120 -10.48 -3.03 35.12
CA CYS A 120 -10.90 -2.90 33.72
C CYS A 120 -10.28 -1.67 33.06
N GLN A 121 -10.29 -0.53 33.75
CA GLN A 121 -9.70 0.71 33.25
C GLN A 121 -8.20 0.55 32.99
N VAL A 122 -7.43 0.08 33.97
CA VAL A 122 -5.97 -0.11 33.84
C VAL A 122 -5.64 -1.08 32.71
N LEU A 123 -6.36 -2.20 32.61
CA LEU A 123 -6.14 -3.20 31.56
C LEU A 123 -6.48 -2.67 30.17
N THR A 124 -7.53 -1.86 30.04
CA THR A 124 -7.94 -1.25 28.76
C THR A 124 -6.96 -0.15 28.36
N ASP A 125 -6.53 0.70 29.29
CA ASP A 125 -5.53 1.75 29.05
C ASP A 125 -4.16 1.17 28.66
N ASN A 126 -3.81 0.00 29.21
CA ASN A 126 -2.59 -0.74 28.86
C ASN A 126 -2.75 -1.61 27.60
N GLU A 127 -3.92 -1.59 26.95
CA GLU A 127 -4.27 -2.42 25.79
C GLU A 127 -4.09 -3.94 26.03
N ASP A 128 -4.11 -4.40 27.30
CA ASP A 128 -4.10 -5.83 27.65
C ASP A 128 -5.51 -6.42 27.63
N TYR A 129 -6.10 -6.39 26.43
CA TYR A 129 -7.49 -6.77 26.20
C TYR A 129 -7.80 -8.23 26.57
N GLU A 130 -6.84 -9.14 26.44
CA GLU A 130 -7.03 -10.53 26.84
C GLU A 130 -7.30 -10.68 28.34
N THR A 131 -6.55 -9.93 29.16
CA THR A 131 -6.78 -9.91 30.60
C THR A 131 -8.01 -9.05 30.90
N ALA A 132 -8.28 -7.99 30.13
CA ALA A 132 -9.44 -7.11 30.33
C ALA A 132 -10.79 -7.84 30.16
N ILE A 133 -10.94 -8.68 29.13
CA ILE A 133 -12.21 -9.35 28.79
C ILE A 133 -12.86 -10.08 30.00
N PRO A 134 -12.19 -10.97 30.75
CA PRO A 134 -12.80 -11.63 31.90
C PRO A 134 -13.22 -10.65 33.00
N TRP A 135 -12.47 -9.56 33.22
CA TRP A 135 -12.84 -8.51 34.18
C TRP A 135 -14.02 -7.67 33.68
N LEU A 136 -14.08 -7.36 32.40
CA LEU A 136 -15.20 -6.64 31.76
C LEU A 136 -16.49 -7.48 31.78
N LEU A 137 -16.40 -8.80 31.54
CA LEU A 137 -17.52 -9.72 31.71
C LEU A 137 -18.03 -9.73 33.16
N LYS A 138 -17.11 -9.75 34.13
CA LYS A 138 -17.47 -9.66 35.55
C LYS A 138 -18.10 -8.31 35.91
N LEU A 139 -17.61 -7.21 35.33
CA LEU A 139 -18.22 -5.90 35.48
C LEU A 139 -19.65 -5.87 34.92
N GLN A 140 -19.88 -6.54 33.78
CA GLN A 140 -21.21 -6.70 33.19
C GLN A 140 -22.15 -7.58 34.04
N GLU A 141 -21.64 -8.57 34.78
CA GLU A 141 -22.44 -9.33 35.75
C GLU A 141 -22.94 -8.47 36.92
N ILE A 142 -22.15 -7.47 37.32
CA ILE A 142 -22.46 -6.55 38.43
C ILE A 142 -23.43 -5.44 37.96
N ASP A 143 -23.07 -4.76 36.87
CA ASP A 143 -23.80 -3.57 36.39
C ASP A 143 -24.97 -3.93 35.46
N GLY A 144 -25.04 -5.19 35.00
CA GLY A 144 -25.90 -5.60 33.89
C GLY A 144 -25.33 -5.16 32.54
N VAL A 145 -26.11 -5.35 31.47
CA VAL A 145 -25.73 -4.88 30.13
C VAL A 145 -25.98 -3.37 30.04
N THR A 146 -24.91 -2.57 30.09
CA THR A 146 -24.97 -1.11 29.96
C THR A 146 -24.30 -0.66 28.66
N VAL A 147 -24.54 0.57 28.23
CA VAL A 147 -23.89 1.13 27.03
C VAL A 147 -22.37 1.14 27.22
N GLU A 148 -21.89 1.69 28.34
CA GLU A 148 -20.46 1.84 28.65
C GLU A 148 -19.72 0.49 28.66
N ASN A 149 -20.21 -0.51 29.40
CA ASN A 149 -19.51 -1.79 29.48
C ASN A 149 -19.63 -2.61 28.19
N SER A 150 -20.71 -2.45 27.42
CA SER A 150 -20.86 -3.13 26.13
C SER A 150 -19.88 -2.57 25.11
N LEU A 151 -19.66 -1.24 25.10
CA LEU A 151 -18.67 -0.60 24.25
C LEU A 151 -17.26 -1.08 24.60
N GLN A 152 -16.85 -0.99 25.87
CA GLN A 152 -15.52 -1.44 26.32
C GLN A 152 -15.27 -2.92 26.01
N LEU A 153 -16.27 -3.79 26.26
CA LEU A 153 -16.13 -5.22 25.98
C LEU A 153 -16.09 -5.51 24.47
N SER A 154 -16.87 -4.79 23.66
CA SER A 154 -16.85 -4.93 22.21
C SER A 154 -15.55 -4.44 21.58
N GLU A 155 -14.96 -3.38 22.12
CA GLU A 155 -13.65 -2.87 21.74
C GLU A 155 -12.58 -3.89 22.08
N ALA A 156 -12.57 -4.41 23.31
CA ALA A 156 -11.64 -5.45 23.73
C ALA A 156 -11.73 -6.71 22.85
N TYR A 157 -12.93 -7.15 22.49
CA TYR A 157 -13.11 -8.25 21.55
C TYR A 157 -12.62 -7.91 20.14
N SER A 158 -12.90 -6.71 19.63
CA SER A 158 -12.46 -6.29 18.30
C SER A 158 -10.93 -6.19 18.20
N MET A 159 -10.27 -5.69 19.24
CA MET A 159 -8.81 -5.63 19.33
C MET A 159 -8.15 -7.01 19.44
N MET A 160 -8.92 -8.03 19.80
CA MET A 160 -8.52 -9.45 19.81
C MET A 160 -8.93 -10.19 18.52
N ASP A 161 -9.39 -9.48 17.49
CA ASP A 161 -9.97 -10.02 16.25
C ASP A 161 -11.19 -10.96 16.47
N ASP A 162 -11.80 -10.93 17.66
CA ASP A 162 -12.98 -11.71 18.01
C ASP A 162 -14.26 -10.92 17.67
N TYR A 163 -14.41 -10.63 16.38
CA TYR A 163 -15.50 -9.80 15.86
C TYR A 163 -16.88 -10.45 16.09
N GLU A 164 -16.95 -11.79 16.19
CA GLU A 164 -18.19 -12.51 16.50
C GLU A 164 -18.72 -12.11 17.88
N ASN A 165 -17.86 -12.13 18.90
CA ASN A 165 -18.25 -11.73 20.25
C ASN A 165 -18.46 -10.21 20.35
N ALA A 166 -17.67 -9.39 19.64
CA ALA A 166 -17.89 -7.95 19.58
C ALA A 166 -19.32 -7.61 19.09
N VAL A 167 -19.73 -8.21 17.96
CA VAL A 167 -21.09 -8.05 17.42
C VAL A 167 -22.15 -8.58 18.40
N ALA A 168 -21.92 -9.76 19.00
CA ALA A 168 -22.89 -10.36 19.92
C ALA A 168 -23.13 -9.55 21.21
N VAL A 169 -22.09 -8.91 21.74
CA VAL A 169 -22.19 -8.01 22.90
C VAL A 169 -23.00 -6.77 22.52
N LEU A 170 -22.65 -6.11 21.41
CA LEU A 170 -23.31 -4.89 20.96
C LEU A 170 -24.77 -5.11 20.60
N GLN A 171 -25.15 -6.26 20.03
CA GLN A 171 -26.54 -6.62 19.73
C GLN A 171 -27.42 -6.77 20.98
N LYS A 172 -26.83 -7.12 22.13
CA LYS A 172 -27.56 -7.27 23.41
C LYS A 172 -27.71 -5.94 24.15
N ALA A 173 -26.91 -4.93 23.80
CA ALA A 173 -26.96 -3.59 24.38
C ALA A 173 -28.19 -2.80 23.91
N ASP A 174 -28.38 -1.59 24.44
CA ASP A 174 -29.50 -0.73 24.05
C ASP A 174 -29.39 -0.28 22.59
N GLN A 175 -30.17 -0.92 21.73
CA GLN A 175 -30.22 -0.62 20.29
C GLN A 175 -30.82 0.76 19.97
N ASN A 176 -31.25 1.55 20.95
CA ASN A 176 -31.65 2.94 20.73
C ASN A 176 -30.50 3.94 20.90
N ASP A 177 -29.41 3.52 21.54
CA ASP A 177 -28.23 4.36 21.75
C ASP A 177 -27.41 4.50 20.46
N GLU A 178 -27.07 5.74 20.09
CA GLU A 178 -26.35 6.03 18.85
C GLU A 178 -24.93 5.46 18.85
N SER A 179 -24.25 5.44 20.01
CA SER A 179 -22.90 4.89 20.13
C SER A 179 -22.90 3.37 19.94
N ILE A 180 -23.92 2.67 20.46
CA ILE A 180 -24.10 1.23 20.24
C ILE A 180 -24.38 0.94 18.76
N LYS A 181 -25.23 1.73 18.10
CA LYS A 181 -25.49 1.55 16.66
C LYS A 181 -24.23 1.75 15.82
N SER A 182 -23.46 2.81 16.08
CA SER A 182 -22.21 3.07 15.35
C SER A 182 -21.22 1.94 15.53
N ALA A 183 -20.95 1.56 16.79
CA ALA A 183 -20.03 0.48 17.12
C ALA A 183 -20.49 -0.86 16.51
N LEU A 184 -21.80 -1.14 16.48
CA LEU A 184 -22.33 -2.37 15.90
C LEU A 184 -22.13 -2.43 14.38
N LEU A 185 -22.33 -1.31 13.67
CA LEU A 185 -22.08 -1.23 12.23
C LEU A 185 -20.58 -1.42 11.94
N GLU A 186 -19.70 -0.80 12.72
CA GLU A 186 -18.24 -0.97 12.62
C GLU A 186 -17.82 -2.42 12.87
N ALA A 187 -18.27 -3.02 13.97
CA ALA A 187 -17.98 -4.42 14.30
C ALA A 187 -18.49 -5.40 13.23
N ARG A 188 -19.64 -5.12 12.61
CA ARG A 188 -20.17 -5.94 11.49
C ARG A 188 -19.35 -5.80 10.22
N ILE A 189 -18.83 -4.61 9.91
CA ILE A 189 -17.94 -4.43 8.76
C ILE A 189 -16.64 -5.19 8.98
N SER A 190 -16.04 -5.07 10.17
CA SER A 190 -14.84 -5.84 10.54
C SER A 190 -15.10 -7.35 10.53
N TYR A 191 -16.27 -7.79 11.01
CA TYR A 191 -16.67 -9.20 10.89
C TYR A 191 -16.84 -9.65 9.45
N GLY A 192 -17.41 -8.80 8.59
CA GLY A 192 -17.53 -9.05 7.15
C GLY A 192 -16.16 -9.22 6.48
N GLN A 193 -15.20 -8.35 6.81
CA GLN A 193 -13.82 -8.46 6.36
C GLN A 193 -13.16 -9.75 6.86
N TYR A 194 -13.27 -10.03 8.15
CA TYR A 194 -12.76 -11.27 8.74
C TYR A 194 -13.34 -12.51 8.06
N CYS A 195 -14.65 -12.53 7.78
CA CYS A 195 -15.28 -13.62 7.03
C CYS A 195 -14.68 -13.78 5.64
N TYR A 196 -14.41 -12.67 4.94
CA TYR A 196 -13.78 -12.70 3.62
C TYR A 196 -12.35 -13.26 3.69
N ASP A 197 -11.54 -12.80 4.64
CA ASP A 197 -10.16 -13.29 4.84
C ASP A 197 -10.10 -14.78 5.15
N GLU A 198 -11.08 -15.30 5.89
CA GLU A 198 -11.25 -16.72 6.18
C GLU A 198 -11.87 -17.52 5.01
N GLY A 199 -12.16 -16.86 3.88
CA GLY A 199 -12.78 -17.46 2.70
C GLY A 199 -14.27 -17.78 2.85
N LYS A 200 -14.92 -17.32 3.92
CA LYS A 200 -16.35 -17.45 4.20
C LYS A 200 -17.14 -16.37 3.45
N ASN A 201 -16.97 -16.33 2.13
CA ASN A 201 -17.41 -15.21 1.29
C ASN A 201 -18.92 -14.96 1.30
N ASP A 202 -19.75 -16.00 1.40
CA ASP A 202 -21.21 -15.82 1.46
C ASP A 202 -21.65 -15.13 2.77
N GLN A 203 -20.96 -15.42 3.89
CA GLN A 203 -21.22 -14.75 5.17
C GLN A 203 -20.74 -13.29 5.14
N ALA A 204 -19.58 -13.04 4.53
CA ALA A 204 -19.09 -11.67 4.31
C ALA A 204 -20.11 -10.84 3.51
N ILE A 205 -20.60 -11.40 2.39
CA ILE A 205 -21.60 -10.75 1.53
C ILE A 205 -22.90 -10.47 2.29
N GLU A 206 -23.43 -11.46 3.03
CA GLU A 206 -24.67 -11.30 3.81
C GLU A 206 -24.52 -10.18 4.85
N THR A 207 -23.40 -10.21 5.59
CA THR A 207 -23.11 -9.23 6.65
C THR A 207 -22.98 -7.82 6.10
N LEU A 208 -22.17 -7.63 5.04
CA LEU A 208 -21.93 -6.31 4.44
C LEU A 208 -23.19 -5.75 3.77
N LYS A 209 -24.00 -6.60 3.14
CA LYS A 209 -25.32 -6.18 2.62
C LYS A 209 -26.24 -5.69 3.73
N ALA A 210 -26.31 -6.41 4.85
CA ALA A 210 -27.14 -5.99 5.98
C ALA A 210 -26.69 -4.62 6.54
N VAL A 211 -25.37 -4.36 6.58
CA VAL A 211 -24.84 -3.05 6.97
C VAL A 211 -25.29 -1.95 5.99
N ILE A 212 -25.18 -2.18 4.68
CA ILE A 212 -25.61 -1.20 3.66
C ILE A 212 -27.13 -0.94 3.73
N ASP A 213 -27.93 -1.97 3.97
CA ASP A 213 -29.38 -1.85 4.10
C ASP A 213 -29.79 -1.04 5.34
N GLU A 214 -29.05 -1.18 6.44
CA GLU A 214 -29.29 -0.48 7.71
C GLU A 214 -28.75 0.97 7.70
N ALA A 215 -27.53 1.15 7.20
CA ALA A 215 -26.80 2.42 7.15
C ALA A 215 -26.18 2.61 5.75
N PRO A 216 -26.96 3.09 4.77
CA PRO A 216 -26.49 3.20 3.38
C PRO A 216 -25.39 4.24 3.18
N ASP A 217 -25.08 5.07 4.18
CA ASP A 217 -23.97 6.02 4.19
C ASP A 217 -22.60 5.42 4.57
N ARG A 218 -22.55 4.12 4.90
CA ARG A 218 -21.31 3.39 5.21
C ARG A 218 -20.52 3.02 3.96
N ILE A 219 -19.71 3.96 3.47
CA ILE A 219 -18.89 3.78 2.25
C ILE A 219 -17.89 2.61 2.35
N ASP A 220 -17.34 2.38 3.53
CA ASP A 220 -16.46 1.25 3.85
C ASP A 220 -17.12 -0.10 3.56
N ALA A 221 -18.40 -0.25 3.91
CA ALA A 221 -19.17 -1.46 3.58
C ALA A 221 -19.34 -1.65 2.07
N TYR A 222 -19.48 -0.57 1.29
CA TYR A 222 -19.53 -0.63 -0.17
C TYR A 222 -18.19 -1.07 -0.75
N SER A 223 -17.09 -0.43 -0.35
CA SER A 223 -15.73 -0.79 -0.79
C SER A 223 -15.46 -2.27 -0.54
N MET A 224 -15.77 -2.73 0.67
CA MET A 224 -15.57 -4.11 1.05
C MET A 224 -16.43 -5.08 0.23
N LEU A 225 -17.71 -4.77 0.06
CA LEU A 225 -18.62 -5.64 -0.68
C LEU A 225 -18.25 -5.73 -2.17
N ILE A 226 -17.75 -4.64 -2.76
CA ILE A 226 -17.23 -4.64 -4.13
C ILE A 226 -16.05 -5.60 -4.24
N THR A 227 -15.05 -5.48 -3.36
CA THR A 227 -13.88 -6.37 -3.32
C THR A 227 -14.30 -7.84 -3.23
N VAL A 228 -15.18 -8.16 -2.28
CA VAL A 228 -15.67 -9.54 -2.11
C VAL A 228 -16.38 -10.05 -3.37
N TYR A 229 -17.18 -9.21 -4.05
CA TYR A 229 -17.85 -9.63 -5.29
C TYR A 229 -16.88 -9.81 -6.46
N VAL A 230 -15.89 -8.94 -6.62
CA VAL A 230 -14.87 -9.05 -7.66
C VAL A 230 -14.10 -10.35 -7.49
N ASP A 231 -13.57 -10.60 -6.29
CA ASP A 231 -12.74 -11.78 -6.04
C ASP A 231 -13.51 -13.10 -6.09
N THR A 232 -14.83 -13.05 -5.90
CA THR A 232 -15.71 -14.22 -6.05
C THR A 232 -16.29 -14.39 -7.45
N GLY A 233 -15.91 -13.54 -8.41
CA GLY A 233 -16.40 -13.57 -9.78
C GLY A 233 -17.87 -13.19 -9.94
N LYS A 234 -18.47 -12.52 -8.95
CA LYS A 234 -19.87 -12.04 -8.94
C LYS A 234 -19.95 -10.64 -9.56
N ALA A 235 -19.49 -10.53 -10.80
CA ALA A 235 -19.30 -9.26 -11.52
C ALA A 235 -20.59 -8.41 -11.63
N LYS A 236 -21.75 -9.04 -11.88
CA LYS A 236 -23.02 -8.29 -12.02
C LYS A 236 -23.47 -7.66 -10.72
N GLU A 237 -23.25 -8.36 -9.61
CA GLU A 237 -23.53 -7.89 -8.27
C GLU A 237 -22.58 -6.75 -7.89
N ALA A 238 -21.28 -6.87 -8.22
CA ALA A 238 -20.31 -5.78 -8.05
C ALA A 238 -20.74 -4.53 -8.81
N GLU A 239 -21.18 -4.65 -10.07
CA GLU A 239 -21.65 -3.52 -10.88
C GLU A 239 -22.76 -2.72 -10.18
N SER A 240 -23.73 -3.42 -9.60
CA SER A 240 -24.85 -2.79 -8.90
C SER A 240 -24.39 -2.01 -7.66
N ILE A 241 -23.42 -2.54 -6.91
CA ILE A 241 -22.87 -1.87 -5.72
C ILE A 241 -22.01 -0.68 -6.14
N VAL A 242 -21.19 -0.81 -7.18
CA VAL A 242 -20.40 0.31 -7.73
C VAL A 242 -21.31 1.44 -8.18
N GLN A 243 -22.35 1.16 -8.97
CA GLN A 243 -23.26 2.20 -9.48
C GLN A 243 -23.98 2.94 -8.35
N SER A 244 -24.48 2.21 -7.36
CA SER A 244 -25.18 2.81 -6.22
C SER A 244 -24.23 3.62 -5.31
N GLY A 245 -23.01 3.13 -5.07
CA GLY A 245 -22.00 3.86 -4.31
C GLY A 245 -21.53 5.15 -5.01
N LEU A 246 -21.33 5.11 -6.33
CA LEU A 246 -20.95 6.29 -7.13
C LEU A 246 -21.98 7.42 -6.99
N GLU A 247 -23.27 7.11 -7.13
CA GLU A 247 -24.35 8.08 -7.02
C GLU A 247 -24.41 8.70 -5.62
N ARG A 248 -24.13 7.89 -4.60
CA ARG A 248 -24.26 8.27 -3.20
C ARG A 248 -23.07 9.07 -2.69
N PHE A 249 -21.84 8.67 -3.02
CA PHE A 249 -20.64 9.19 -2.37
C PHE A 249 -19.81 10.16 -3.22
N VAL A 250 -19.85 10.04 -4.55
CA VAL A 250 -18.96 10.83 -5.43
C VAL A 250 -19.62 12.14 -5.89
N ASN A 251 -20.81 12.47 -5.40
CA ASN A 251 -21.44 13.76 -5.69
C ASN A 251 -20.79 14.94 -4.91
N GLN A 252 -21.04 16.17 -5.37
CA GLN A 252 -20.45 17.39 -4.81
C GLN A 252 -20.89 17.73 -3.38
N ASN A 253 -21.99 17.13 -2.89
CA ASN A 253 -22.57 17.40 -1.58
C ASN A 253 -22.24 16.31 -0.55
N SER A 254 -21.43 15.32 -0.93
CA SER A 254 -21.05 14.20 -0.06
C SER A 254 -20.17 14.66 1.10
N THR A 255 -20.42 14.12 2.29
CA THR A 255 -19.65 14.38 3.52
C THR A 255 -18.46 13.42 3.70
N VAL A 256 -18.29 12.47 2.77
CA VAL A 256 -17.19 11.49 2.76
C VAL A 256 -15.87 12.21 2.51
N THR A 257 -14.81 11.78 3.21
CA THR A 257 -13.46 12.31 3.02
C THR A 257 -12.89 11.90 1.66
N ASP A 258 -11.92 12.64 1.14
CA ASP A 258 -11.27 12.25 -0.13
C ASP A 258 -10.57 10.88 -0.01
N GLU A 259 -9.99 10.57 1.15
CA GLU A 259 -9.36 9.26 1.42
C GLU A 259 -10.35 8.09 1.34
N GLN A 260 -11.50 8.20 2.01
CA GLN A 260 -12.56 7.18 1.95
C GLN A 260 -13.12 7.02 0.53
N LEU A 261 -13.21 8.14 -0.20
CA LEU A 261 -13.68 8.14 -1.57
C LEU A 261 -12.67 7.47 -2.51
N ASP A 262 -11.38 7.70 -2.31
CA ASP A 262 -10.30 7.11 -3.08
C ASP A 262 -10.25 5.59 -2.87
N GLU A 263 -10.41 5.11 -1.63
CA GLU A 263 -10.52 3.68 -1.33
C GLU A 263 -11.71 3.02 -2.04
N PHE A 264 -12.87 3.67 -2.00
CA PHE A 264 -14.05 3.22 -2.73
C PHE A 264 -13.83 3.20 -4.24
N LEU A 265 -13.24 4.25 -4.81
CA LEU A 265 -12.97 4.33 -6.25
C LEU A 265 -11.92 3.31 -6.68
N ASN A 266 -10.93 3.00 -5.85
CA ASN A 266 -9.97 1.93 -6.11
C ASN A 266 -10.66 0.56 -6.15
N SER A 267 -11.55 0.29 -5.19
CA SER A 267 -12.35 -0.94 -5.16
C SER A 267 -13.32 -1.01 -6.36
N ALA A 268 -13.93 0.10 -6.75
CA ALA A 268 -14.78 0.17 -7.93
C ALA A 268 -13.99 0.05 -9.24
N SER A 269 -12.78 0.57 -9.30
CA SER A 269 -11.88 0.46 -10.45
C SER A 269 -11.39 -0.98 -10.63
N SER A 270 -11.10 -1.70 -9.54
CA SER A 270 -10.69 -3.11 -9.62
C SER A 270 -11.77 -3.98 -10.29
N TYR A 271 -13.04 -3.69 -10.06
CA TYR A 271 -14.14 -4.32 -10.80
C TYR A 271 -14.02 -4.13 -12.31
N TYR A 272 -13.78 -2.90 -12.79
CA TYR A 272 -13.68 -2.64 -14.23
C TYR A 272 -12.38 -3.21 -14.83
N MET A 273 -11.29 -3.24 -14.07
CA MET A 273 -10.04 -3.89 -14.50
C MET A 273 -10.22 -5.41 -14.67
N GLU A 274 -10.97 -6.07 -13.79
CA GLU A 274 -11.27 -7.50 -13.90
C GLU A 274 -12.11 -7.85 -15.15
N LEU A 275 -12.87 -6.89 -15.68
CA LEU A 275 -13.59 -7.08 -16.95
C LEU A 275 -12.67 -7.09 -18.17
N GLU A 276 -11.40 -6.67 -18.01
CA GLU A 276 -10.46 -6.39 -19.11
C GLU A 276 -11.07 -5.47 -20.19
N ASP A 277 -12.01 -4.60 -19.79
CA ASP A 277 -12.76 -3.70 -20.69
C ASP A 277 -12.34 -2.25 -20.42
N VAL A 278 -11.35 -1.79 -21.19
CA VAL A 278 -10.82 -0.42 -21.11
C VAL A 278 -11.90 0.63 -21.36
N ASP A 279 -12.91 0.34 -22.20
CA ASP A 279 -14.02 1.25 -22.46
C ASP A 279 -14.94 1.40 -21.26
N ALA A 280 -15.10 0.33 -20.46
CA ALA A 280 -15.85 0.37 -19.22
C ALA A 280 -15.08 1.15 -18.13
N CYS A 281 -13.77 0.90 -17.98
CA CYS A 281 -12.88 1.68 -17.10
C CYS A 281 -12.92 3.18 -17.44
N LEU A 282 -12.81 3.51 -18.73
CA LEU A 282 -12.84 4.89 -19.21
C LEU A 282 -14.16 5.58 -18.83
N LYS A 283 -15.31 4.94 -19.12
CA LYS A 283 -16.63 5.49 -18.76
C LYS A 283 -16.79 5.68 -17.26
N PHE A 284 -16.25 4.77 -16.46
CA PHE A 284 -16.26 4.87 -15.01
C PHE A 284 -15.50 6.11 -14.54
N TRP A 285 -14.26 6.29 -14.98
CA TRP A 285 -13.46 7.45 -14.61
C TRP A 285 -14.00 8.76 -15.17
N GLU A 286 -14.63 8.76 -16.34
CA GLU A 286 -15.36 9.92 -16.87
C GLU A 286 -16.52 10.31 -15.95
N LYS A 287 -17.29 9.32 -15.47
CA LYS A 287 -18.38 9.56 -14.52
C LYS A 287 -17.81 10.12 -13.21
N ALA A 288 -16.78 9.49 -12.64
CA ALA A 288 -16.15 9.94 -11.40
C ALA A 288 -15.62 11.38 -11.50
N ALA A 289 -14.85 11.69 -12.55
CA ALA A 289 -14.32 13.03 -12.80
C ALA A 289 -15.43 14.07 -13.07
N SER A 290 -16.54 13.68 -13.72
CA SER A 290 -17.68 14.60 -13.94
C SER A 290 -18.38 15.00 -12.64
N MET A 291 -18.42 14.10 -11.66
CA MET A 291 -19.04 14.37 -10.37
C MET A 291 -18.11 15.19 -9.45
N ARG A 292 -16.78 15.07 -9.62
CA ARG A 292 -15.76 15.89 -8.94
C ARG A 292 -14.72 16.50 -9.91
N PRO A 293 -15.08 17.53 -10.69
CA PRO A 293 -14.23 18.08 -11.76
C PRO A 293 -12.95 18.79 -11.28
N GLY A 294 -12.80 19.03 -9.97
CA GLY A 294 -11.61 19.66 -9.37
C GLY A 294 -10.59 18.68 -8.81
N ASN A 295 -10.89 17.38 -8.74
CA ASN A 295 -9.96 16.39 -8.18
C ASN A 295 -8.87 16.04 -9.20
N LYS A 296 -7.60 16.25 -8.82
CA LYS A 296 -6.45 16.00 -9.70
C LYS A 296 -6.19 14.51 -9.91
N SER A 297 -6.29 13.70 -8.86
CA SER A 297 -6.09 12.25 -8.92
C SER A 297 -7.04 11.61 -9.95
N TYR A 298 -8.32 11.98 -9.90
CA TYR A 298 -9.32 11.40 -10.83
C TYR A 298 -9.09 11.83 -12.27
N LYS A 299 -8.56 13.04 -12.46
CA LYS A 299 -8.16 13.52 -13.77
C LYS A 299 -6.94 12.75 -14.30
N GLU A 300 -5.94 12.50 -13.45
CA GLU A 300 -4.74 11.74 -13.82
C GLU A 300 -5.09 10.29 -14.19
N GLU A 301 -5.94 9.63 -13.40
CA GLU A 301 -6.46 8.29 -13.73
C GLU A 301 -7.26 8.31 -15.04
N LEU A 302 -8.20 9.26 -15.21
CA LEU A 302 -8.96 9.40 -16.45
C LEU A 302 -8.04 9.61 -17.67
N ASP A 303 -7.04 10.49 -17.57
CA ASP A 303 -6.12 10.78 -18.66
C ASP A 303 -5.25 9.54 -18.99
N SER A 304 -4.88 8.74 -17.99
CA SER A 304 -4.21 7.44 -18.17
C SER A 304 -5.08 6.47 -18.98
N TYR A 305 -6.33 6.24 -18.58
CA TYR A 305 -7.25 5.36 -19.32
C TYR A 305 -7.61 5.89 -20.70
N ARG A 306 -7.69 7.21 -20.89
CA ARG A 306 -7.84 7.82 -22.22
C ARG A 306 -6.66 7.49 -23.13
N SER A 307 -5.44 7.55 -22.61
CA SER A 307 -4.24 7.17 -23.36
C SER A 307 -4.31 5.71 -23.78
N SER A 308 -4.59 4.79 -22.85
CA SER A 308 -4.70 3.35 -23.17
C SER A 308 -5.80 3.04 -24.18
N ALA A 309 -6.98 3.63 -24.01
CA ALA A 309 -8.10 3.46 -24.95
C ALA A 309 -7.78 4.05 -26.34
N ALA A 310 -6.97 5.11 -26.38
CA ALA A 310 -6.51 5.68 -27.64
C ALA A 310 -5.51 4.75 -28.35
N ASP A 311 -4.59 4.13 -27.61
CA ASP A 311 -3.60 3.19 -28.15
C ASP A 311 -4.27 1.94 -28.73
N GLU A 312 -5.27 1.39 -28.03
CA GLU A 312 -6.08 0.28 -28.55
C GLU A 312 -6.85 0.67 -29.82
N ALA A 313 -7.43 1.88 -29.84
CA ALA A 313 -8.12 2.38 -31.02
C ALA A 313 -7.14 2.56 -32.19
N TYR A 314 -5.96 3.12 -31.96
CA TYR A 314 -4.95 3.32 -33.00
C TYR A 314 -4.47 1.98 -33.57
N ALA A 315 -4.13 1.02 -32.70
CA ALA A 315 -3.72 -0.32 -33.11
C ALA A 315 -4.82 -1.04 -33.92
N LYS A 316 -6.10 -0.86 -33.53
CA LYS A 316 -7.23 -1.41 -34.28
C LYS A 316 -7.39 -0.74 -35.65
N ALA A 317 -7.09 0.55 -35.75
CA ALA A 317 -7.10 1.26 -37.02
C ALA A 317 -6.04 0.71 -37.98
N ASP A 318 -4.82 0.47 -37.50
CA ASP A 318 -3.73 -0.13 -38.29
C ASP A 318 -4.10 -1.54 -38.79
N GLU A 319 -4.66 -2.40 -37.92
CA GLU A 319 -5.13 -3.74 -38.30
C GLU A 319 -6.18 -3.69 -39.44
N LEU A 320 -7.14 -2.77 -39.33
CA LEU A 320 -8.17 -2.59 -40.36
C LEU A 320 -7.58 -2.05 -41.66
N LEU A 321 -6.59 -1.17 -41.57
CA LEU A 321 -5.90 -0.61 -42.72
C LEU A 321 -5.11 -1.68 -43.48
N GLU A 322 -4.39 -2.56 -42.77
CA GLU A 322 -3.74 -3.74 -43.34
C GLU A 322 -4.73 -4.70 -44.02
N ALA A 323 -5.93 -4.86 -43.43
CA ALA A 323 -7.01 -5.65 -44.02
C ALA A 323 -7.68 -4.97 -45.24
N GLY A 324 -7.33 -3.70 -45.53
CA GLY A 324 -7.90 -2.90 -46.62
C GLY A 324 -9.25 -2.24 -46.31
N ASP A 325 -9.68 -2.24 -45.04
CA ASP A 325 -10.89 -1.56 -44.56
C ASP A 325 -10.57 -0.12 -44.15
N VAL A 326 -10.38 0.74 -45.14
CA VAL A 326 -10.01 2.16 -44.95
C VAL A 326 -11.10 2.96 -44.24
N GLU A 327 -12.38 2.65 -44.50
CA GLU A 327 -13.51 3.30 -43.83
C GLU A 327 -13.59 2.91 -42.35
N GLY A 328 -13.40 1.62 -42.05
CA GLY A 328 -13.28 1.10 -40.69
C GLY A 328 -12.12 1.73 -39.94
N ALA A 329 -10.91 1.74 -40.53
CA ALA A 329 -9.72 2.37 -39.95
C ALA A 329 -9.95 3.85 -39.60
N SER A 330 -10.63 4.61 -40.47
CA SER A 330 -10.97 6.02 -40.23
C SER A 330 -11.71 6.24 -38.92
N LYS A 331 -12.66 5.34 -38.59
CA LYS A 331 -13.45 5.45 -37.36
C LYS A 331 -12.56 5.34 -36.12
N TYR A 332 -11.58 4.46 -36.17
CA TYR A 332 -10.69 4.18 -35.04
C TYR A 332 -9.57 5.20 -34.89
N TYR A 333 -8.98 5.71 -35.98
CA TYR A 333 -8.06 6.86 -35.89
C TYR A 333 -8.74 8.10 -35.31
N LYS A 334 -9.96 8.45 -35.77
CA LYS A 334 -10.74 9.55 -35.18
C LYS A 334 -10.96 9.37 -33.68
N ARG A 335 -11.22 8.14 -33.25
CA ARG A 335 -11.38 7.80 -31.84
C ARG A 335 -10.07 8.03 -31.06
N ALA A 336 -8.95 7.52 -31.57
CA ALA A 336 -7.63 7.69 -30.93
C ALA A 336 -7.26 9.17 -30.74
N PHE A 337 -7.37 9.96 -31.82
CA PHE A 337 -7.10 11.40 -31.77
C PHE A 337 -8.08 12.18 -30.89
N ALA A 338 -9.34 11.75 -30.77
CA ALA A 338 -10.29 12.39 -29.86
C ALA A 338 -10.00 12.11 -28.38
N LEU A 339 -9.50 10.91 -28.07
CA LEU A 339 -9.19 10.49 -26.70
C LEU A 339 -7.86 11.06 -26.19
N ALA A 340 -6.82 11.03 -27.02
CA ALA A 340 -5.48 11.48 -26.66
C ALA A 340 -4.79 12.22 -27.84
N PRO A 341 -5.23 13.46 -28.16
CA PRO A 341 -4.74 14.20 -29.34
C PRO A 341 -3.24 14.52 -29.31
N SER A 342 -2.63 14.56 -28.13
CA SER A 342 -1.18 14.82 -27.97
C SER A 342 -0.31 13.59 -28.20
N ASN A 343 -0.90 12.39 -28.25
CA ASN A 343 -0.14 11.14 -28.36
C ASN A 343 0.20 10.78 -29.81
N TYR A 344 -0.49 11.37 -30.78
CA TYR A 344 -0.35 11.02 -32.20
C TYR A 344 -0.10 12.25 -33.04
N ASP A 345 0.87 12.13 -33.94
CA ASP A 345 1.13 13.15 -34.94
C ASP A 345 0.27 12.92 -36.18
N ALA A 346 -0.30 14.01 -36.70
CA ALA A 346 -0.94 14.02 -38.00
C ALA A 346 0.13 14.08 -39.09
N GLY A 347 -0.09 13.38 -40.21
CA GLY A 347 0.89 13.35 -41.28
C GLY A 347 0.75 12.13 -42.17
N VAL A 348 1.78 11.90 -42.98
CA VAL A 348 1.86 10.74 -43.87
C VAL A 348 2.14 9.49 -43.04
N ILE A 349 1.37 8.44 -43.28
CA ILE A 349 1.53 7.12 -42.65
C ILE A 349 1.54 6.03 -43.72
N SER A 350 2.21 4.92 -43.43
CA SER A 350 2.17 3.71 -44.26
C SER A 350 1.09 2.77 -43.73
N GLY A 351 0.26 2.22 -44.61
CA GLY A 351 -0.82 1.30 -44.27
C GLY A 351 -0.92 0.16 -45.27
N GLY A 352 -0.44 -1.03 -44.90
CA GLY A 352 -0.36 -2.16 -45.83
C GLY A 352 0.48 -1.81 -47.07
N ASP A 353 -0.14 -1.92 -48.26
CA ASP A 353 0.50 -1.66 -49.55
C ASP A 353 0.43 -0.18 -50.00
N TYR A 354 -0.18 0.70 -49.21
CA TYR A 354 -0.47 2.08 -49.61
C TYR A 354 0.00 3.11 -48.58
N THR A 355 0.25 4.32 -49.07
CA THR A 355 0.54 5.50 -48.25
C THR A 355 -0.75 6.28 -48.01
N TYR A 356 -0.99 6.75 -46.78
CA TYR A 356 -2.16 7.55 -46.40
C TYR A 356 -1.71 8.82 -45.68
N CYS A 357 -2.64 9.75 -45.42
CA CYS A 357 -2.37 10.89 -44.56
C CYS A 357 -3.54 11.18 -43.60
N LEU A 358 -3.21 11.35 -42.33
CA LEU A 358 -4.16 11.72 -41.28
C LEU A 358 -4.12 13.22 -40.99
N ASN A 359 -5.29 13.78 -40.72
CA ASN A 359 -5.44 15.11 -40.12
C ASN A 359 -5.33 15.03 -38.58
N LYS A 360 -5.21 16.19 -37.92
CA LYS A 360 -5.14 16.29 -36.44
C LYS A 360 -6.39 15.83 -35.70
N ASP A 361 -7.49 15.57 -36.41
CA ASP A 361 -8.72 14.99 -35.87
C ASP A 361 -8.84 13.48 -36.19
N GLY A 362 -7.78 12.86 -36.72
CA GLY A 362 -7.75 11.46 -37.14
C GLY A 362 -8.56 11.16 -38.41
N SER A 363 -9.08 12.18 -39.11
CA SER A 363 -9.73 12.00 -40.41
C SER A 363 -8.70 11.87 -41.54
N TRP A 364 -9.11 11.22 -42.63
CA TRP A 364 -8.28 11.12 -43.82
C TRP A 364 -8.12 12.47 -44.51
N ARG A 365 -6.90 12.79 -44.91
CA ARG A 365 -6.61 13.89 -45.84
C ARG A 365 -6.89 13.43 -47.26
N LEU A 366 -7.53 14.30 -48.05
CA LEU A 366 -7.83 14.08 -49.47
C LEU A 366 -7.26 15.22 -50.30
N GLY A 367 -6.88 14.93 -51.53
CA GLY A 367 -6.26 15.88 -52.46
C GLY A 367 -4.80 16.17 -52.12
N TRP A 368 -4.33 17.34 -52.55
CA TRP A 368 -2.94 17.75 -52.41
C TRP A 368 -2.51 17.91 -50.95
N TYR A 369 -1.31 17.44 -50.65
CA TYR A 369 -0.63 17.63 -49.38
C TYR A 369 0.86 17.77 -49.59
N THR A 370 1.49 18.66 -48.83
CA THR A 370 2.96 18.75 -48.77
C THR A 370 3.38 18.52 -47.32
N ASP A 371 4.25 17.55 -47.11
CA ASP A 371 4.79 17.23 -45.79
C ASP A 371 5.87 18.24 -45.36
N GLU A 372 6.32 18.12 -44.11
CA GLU A 372 7.31 19.04 -43.53
C GLU A 372 8.69 18.95 -44.19
N THR A 373 8.96 17.86 -44.94
CA THR A 373 10.19 17.67 -45.71
C THR A 373 10.10 18.28 -47.12
N GLY A 374 8.95 18.84 -47.49
CA GLY A 374 8.67 19.37 -48.82
C GLY A 374 8.19 18.32 -49.82
N GLY A 375 7.99 17.06 -49.39
CA GLY A 375 7.42 16.00 -50.23
C GLY A 375 5.94 16.28 -50.49
N SER A 376 5.53 16.28 -51.76
CA SER A 376 4.13 16.52 -52.15
C SER A 376 3.44 15.21 -52.56
N TYR A 377 2.17 15.05 -52.19
CA TYR A 377 1.35 13.86 -52.42
C TYR A 377 -0.02 14.30 -52.91
N TYR A 378 -0.72 13.38 -53.59
CA TYR A 378 -2.14 13.54 -53.88
C TYR A 378 -2.93 12.35 -53.35
N PHE A 379 -3.79 12.59 -52.36
CA PHE A 379 -4.60 11.55 -51.72
C PHE A 379 -5.96 11.39 -52.41
N SER A 380 -6.23 10.17 -52.88
CA SER A 380 -7.37 9.85 -53.73
C SER A 380 -8.71 9.98 -53.01
N SER A 381 -9.71 10.55 -53.70
CA SER A 381 -11.12 10.54 -53.28
C SER A 381 -11.93 9.39 -53.89
N ALA A 382 -11.28 8.47 -54.61
CA ALA A 382 -11.94 7.32 -55.22
C ALA A 382 -12.53 6.39 -54.16
N ALA A 383 -13.72 5.84 -54.41
CA ALA A 383 -14.34 4.90 -53.49
C ALA A 383 -13.64 3.53 -53.49
N GLY A 384 -13.81 2.77 -52.41
CA GLY A 384 -13.26 1.42 -52.27
C GLY A 384 -11.84 1.40 -51.71
N ARG A 385 -11.04 0.40 -52.08
CA ARG A 385 -9.73 0.12 -51.44
C ARG A 385 -8.68 1.23 -51.64
N LEU A 386 -8.86 2.07 -52.66
CA LEU A 386 -7.98 3.23 -52.97
C LEU A 386 -8.49 4.55 -52.38
N TYR A 387 -9.52 4.50 -51.53
CA TYR A 387 -9.97 5.70 -50.83
C TYR A 387 -8.87 6.19 -49.90
N ALA A 388 -8.61 7.50 -49.92
CA ALA A 388 -7.59 8.18 -49.11
C ALA A 388 -6.13 7.73 -49.30
N SER A 389 -5.84 6.77 -50.17
CA SER A 389 -4.46 6.37 -50.49
C SER A 389 -3.80 7.42 -51.38
N ALA A 390 -2.50 7.61 -51.22
CA ALA A 390 -1.67 8.35 -52.16
C ALA A 390 -1.75 7.67 -53.53
N VAL A 391 -1.93 8.47 -54.57
CA VAL A 391 -1.84 7.99 -55.95
C VAL A 391 -0.39 7.70 -56.32
N THR A 392 -0.17 6.73 -57.19
CA THR A 392 1.16 6.37 -57.71
C THR A 392 1.15 6.39 -59.25
N GLY A 393 2.34 6.47 -59.85
CA GLY A 393 2.53 6.53 -61.30
C GLY A 393 2.03 7.84 -61.93
N TYR A 394 1.72 7.78 -63.23
CA TYR A 394 1.25 8.94 -63.99
C TYR A 394 -0.18 9.31 -63.62
N GLN A 395 -0.39 10.56 -63.21
CA GLN A 395 -1.70 11.07 -62.84
C GLN A 395 -1.97 12.39 -63.55
N GLN A 396 -3.15 12.51 -64.15
CA GLN A 396 -3.62 13.76 -64.73
C GLN A 396 -4.45 14.52 -63.70
N LEU A 397 -3.88 15.57 -63.14
CA LEU A 397 -4.46 16.37 -62.06
C LEU A 397 -4.37 17.85 -62.44
N ASP A 398 -5.41 18.64 -62.16
CA ASP A 398 -5.43 20.09 -62.36
C ASP A 398 -4.95 20.60 -63.74
N GLY A 399 -5.15 19.79 -64.80
CA GLY A 399 -4.78 20.12 -66.18
C GLY A 399 -3.32 19.85 -66.56
N ALA A 400 -2.52 19.26 -65.66
CA ALA A 400 -1.15 18.80 -65.92
C ALA A 400 -1.01 17.29 -65.68
N VAL A 401 0.10 16.71 -66.13
CA VAL A 401 0.45 15.31 -65.83
C VAL A 401 1.59 15.33 -64.83
N TYR A 402 1.44 14.55 -63.77
CA TYR A 402 2.39 14.38 -62.69
C TYR A 402 2.83 12.92 -62.63
N TYR A 403 4.02 12.66 -62.11
CA TYR A 403 4.47 11.31 -61.78
C TYR A 403 4.67 11.19 -60.27
N PHE A 404 4.05 10.18 -59.67
CA PHE A 404 4.19 9.85 -58.27
C PHE A 404 4.96 8.53 -58.13
N GLU A 405 5.93 8.48 -57.22
CA GLU A 405 6.73 7.30 -56.91
C GLU A 405 5.90 6.20 -56.22
N ASP A 406 6.50 5.03 -55.98
CA ASP A 406 5.81 3.88 -55.38
C ASP A 406 5.34 4.16 -53.94
N ASP A 407 6.00 5.06 -53.21
CA ASP A 407 5.59 5.53 -51.89
C ASP A 407 4.54 6.66 -51.94
N GLY A 408 4.14 7.08 -53.14
CA GLY A 408 3.15 8.12 -53.40
C GLY A 408 3.71 9.54 -53.39
N ARG A 409 5.02 9.74 -53.22
CA ARG A 409 5.65 11.06 -53.30
C ARG A 409 5.75 11.53 -54.75
N MET A 410 5.41 12.80 -55.00
CA MET A 410 5.51 13.42 -56.31
C MET A 410 6.98 13.65 -56.68
N LEU A 411 7.35 13.21 -57.88
CA LEU A 411 8.66 13.49 -58.46
C LEU A 411 8.76 14.97 -58.83
N VAL A 412 9.85 15.62 -58.43
CA VAL A 412 10.13 17.03 -58.73
C VAL A 412 11.59 17.18 -59.12
N ASP A 413 11.86 18.05 -60.10
CA ASP A 413 13.22 18.36 -60.60
C ASP A 413 14.05 17.10 -60.95
N ASP A 414 13.39 16.10 -61.53
CA ASP A 414 14.02 14.81 -61.87
C ASP A 414 13.30 14.13 -63.06
N THR A 415 13.90 13.05 -63.55
CA THR A 415 13.44 12.31 -64.73
C THR A 415 12.69 11.05 -64.33
N THR A 416 11.48 10.89 -64.85
CA THR A 416 10.66 9.69 -64.69
C THR A 416 11.30 8.45 -65.32
N PRO A 417 10.90 7.21 -64.94
CA PRO A 417 11.51 5.99 -65.46
C PRO A 417 11.46 5.80 -66.98
N ASP A 418 10.55 6.48 -67.68
CA ASP A 418 10.43 6.46 -69.14
C ASP A 418 11.15 7.62 -69.85
N GLY A 419 11.84 8.49 -69.10
CA GLY A 419 12.68 9.56 -69.64
C GLY A 419 12.04 10.95 -69.70
N ARG A 420 10.83 11.16 -69.19
CA ARG A 420 10.20 12.50 -69.15
C ARG A 420 10.63 13.28 -67.92
N PHE A 421 10.91 14.58 -68.08
CA PHE A 421 11.36 15.44 -66.99
C PHE A 421 10.20 16.09 -66.24
N ALA A 422 10.22 16.02 -64.91
CA ALA A 422 9.32 16.73 -64.01
C ALA A 422 9.99 18.03 -63.55
N ASP A 423 9.31 19.17 -63.73
CA ASP A 423 9.85 20.46 -63.28
C ASP A 423 9.84 20.62 -61.75
N VAL A 424 10.23 21.80 -61.26
CA VAL A 424 10.26 22.12 -59.82
C VAL A 424 8.89 22.10 -59.14
N ASP A 425 7.80 22.20 -59.92
CA ASP A 425 6.41 22.06 -59.46
C ASP A 425 5.87 20.62 -59.69
N GLY A 426 6.70 19.71 -60.21
CA GLY A 426 6.39 18.31 -60.53
C GLY A 426 5.62 18.09 -61.82
N LYS A 427 5.41 19.13 -62.64
CA LYS A 427 4.67 18.99 -63.90
C LYS A 427 5.59 18.36 -64.94
N LEU A 428 5.09 17.31 -65.59
CA LEU A 428 5.84 16.66 -66.66
C LEU A 428 5.87 17.52 -67.92
N LEU A 429 7.08 17.74 -68.42
CA LEU A 429 7.36 18.42 -69.67
C LEU A 429 7.54 17.40 -70.80
N ASP A 430 7.23 17.81 -72.03
CA ASP A 430 7.45 16.98 -73.22
C ASP A 430 8.95 16.85 -73.59
N HIS A 431 9.81 17.70 -73.02
CA HIS A 431 11.25 17.75 -73.24
C HIS A 431 11.96 18.24 -71.97
N ASN A 432 13.17 17.74 -71.70
CA ASN A 432 14.00 18.20 -70.58
C ASN A 432 14.60 19.58 -70.94
N PRO A 433 14.29 20.66 -70.20
CA PRO A 433 14.79 22.00 -70.50
C PRO A 433 16.29 22.17 -70.17
N TYR A 434 16.92 21.17 -69.54
CA TYR A 434 18.33 21.16 -69.16
C TYR A 434 19.20 20.19 -69.99
N GLU A 435 18.61 19.45 -70.93
CA GLU A 435 19.38 18.73 -71.94
C GLU A 435 19.65 19.68 -73.12
N ASP A 436 20.91 20.11 -73.25
CA ASP A 436 21.41 20.84 -74.40
C ASP A 436 21.23 20.00 -75.68
N ASP A 437 20.60 20.61 -76.67
CA ASP A 437 20.36 20.09 -78.02
C ASP A 437 21.70 20.04 -78.81
N GLU A 438 22.66 19.22 -78.37
CA GLU A 438 23.79 18.83 -79.21
C GLU A 438 23.30 17.79 -80.22
N THR A 439 22.71 18.24 -81.34
CA THR A 439 22.90 17.68 -82.70
C THR A 439 21.99 18.34 -83.75
N ALA A 440 22.48 19.39 -84.39
CA ALA A 440 22.11 19.68 -85.79
C ALA A 440 23.27 20.39 -86.49
N GLY A 441 23.90 19.68 -87.42
CA GLY A 441 25.07 20.13 -88.16
C GLY A 441 24.78 20.91 -89.44
N ASP A 442 25.84 21.63 -89.81
CA ASP A 442 26.37 21.95 -91.15
C ASP A 442 25.88 23.15 -91.99
N GLU A 443 26.91 23.92 -92.35
CA GLU A 443 27.20 24.60 -93.61
C GLU A 443 26.34 25.82 -94.05
N THR A 444 26.89 27.03 -93.94
CA THR A 444 27.59 27.76 -95.04
C THR A 444 27.70 29.27 -94.80
N ASP A 445 28.89 29.77 -95.13
CA ASP A 445 29.23 31.04 -95.79
C ASP A 445 28.95 32.44 -95.19
N ALA A 446 30.08 33.17 -95.15
CA ALA A 446 30.30 34.54 -95.63
C ALA A 446 29.91 35.74 -94.74
N ALA A 447 30.97 36.26 -94.11
CA ALA A 447 31.55 37.60 -94.35
C ALA A 447 30.88 38.87 -93.79
N ASP A 448 31.81 39.78 -93.46
CA ASP A 448 31.74 41.23 -93.27
C ASP A 448 31.43 41.84 -91.89
N GLU A 449 32.54 42.24 -91.26
CA GLU A 449 32.91 43.60 -90.85
C GLU A 449 31.85 44.60 -90.35
N THR A 450 32.19 45.21 -89.20
CA THR A 450 32.20 46.65 -88.81
C THR A 450 31.66 46.83 -87.38
N GLU A 451 32.54 47.13 -86.41
CA GLU A 451 33.02 48.44 -85.95
C GLU A 451 32.02 49.27 -85.11
N GLU A 452 32.51 49.63 -83.91
CA GLU A 452 32.24 50.87 -83.12
C GLU A 452 30.87 51.02 -82.40
N GLU A 453 30.71 51.69 -81.25
CA GLU A 453 31.59 52.48 -80.37
C GLU A 453 30.86 52.68 -79.00
N THR A 454 31.65 52.67 -77.91
CA THR A 454 31.60 53.54 -76.71
C THR A 454 30.39 53.74 -75.76
N ALA A 455 30.80 53.80 -74.48
CA ALA A 455 30.37 54.72 -73.38
C ALA A 455 29.00 54.43 -72.69
N ALA A 456 28.82 54.57 -71.37
CA ALA A 456 29.65 54.84 -70.19
C ALA A 456 28.78 54.55 -68.93
N GLU A 457 29.44 54.38 -67.77
CA GLU A 457 29.07 54.82 -66.38
C GLU A 457 27.57 54.81 -65.94
N THR A 458 27.14 54.31 -64.78
CA THR A 458 27.67 54.39 -63.40
C THR A 458 26.83 53.53 -62.42
N GLU A 459 27.45 53.19 -61.27
CA GLU A 459 26.91 53.03 -59.89
C GLU A 459 25.73 52.06 -59.62
N GLU A 460 25.94 50.95 -58.92
CA GLU A 460 26.12 50.71 -57.46
C GLU A 460 24.87 49.98 -56.93
N GLY A 461 25.08 48.88 -56.21
CA GLY A 461 23.98 48.12 -55.59
C GLY A 461 24.28 46.64 -55.44
N THR A 462 25.11 46.33 -54.45
CA THR A 462 25.59 45.01 -54.03
C THR A 462 24.51 44.13 -53.41
N SER A 463 24.55 42.83 -53.71
CA SER A 463 24.28 41.71 -52.77
C SER A 463 24.41 40.36 -53.48
N ALA A 464 25.49 39.62 -53.23
CA ALA A 464 25.44 38.17 -53.04
C ALA A 464 26.79 37.63 -52.56
N ALA A 465 26.68 36.72 -51.58
CA ALA A 465 27.73 35.94 -50.97
C ALA A 465 28.41 34.98 -51.95
N ALA A 466 29.62 34.56 -51.62
CA ALA A 466 30.15 33.27 -52.05
C ALA A 466 31.13 32.71 -51.00
N LYS A 467 30.80 31.48 -50.57
CA LYS A 467 31.66 30.31 -50.37
C LYS A 467 32.99 30.49 -49.62
N GLU A 468 33.23 29.65 -48.62
CA GLU A 468 33.95 28.38 -48.85
C GLU A 468 34.06 27.53 -47.57
N THR A 469 33.91 26.24 -47.80
CA THR A 469 34.18 25.11 -46.93
C THR A 469 35.67 24.91 -46.67
N THR A 470 36.08 24.46 -45.47
CA THR A 470 37.02 23.32 -45.32
C THR A 470 37.12 22.81 -43.88
N ALA A 471 36.83 21.51 -43.73
CA ALA A 471 37.57 20.48 -42.99
C ALA A 471 38.05 20.69 -41.54
N ALA A 472 37.38 19.94 -40.65
CA ALA A 472 37.92 18.92 -39.73
C ALA A 472 39.07 19.24 -38.77
N VAL A 473 38.79 19.14 -37.45
CA VAL A 473 39.57 18.34 -36.48
C VAL A 473 38.61 17.79 -35.41
N LYS A 474 38.68 16.46 -35.22
CA LYS A 474 38.08 15.70 -34.12
C LYS A 474 38.81 16.00 -32.81
N GLU A 475 38.08 16.24 -31.73
CA GLU A 475 38.52 15.77 -30.41
C GLU A 475 37.34 15.25 -29.59
N THR A 476 37.53 14.03 -29.11
CA THR A 476 36.63 13.15 -28.39
C THR A 476 36.41 13.60 -26.95
N VAL A 477 35.14 13.70 -26.53
CA VAL A 477 34.76 13.54 -25.12
C VAL A 477 33.86 12.31 -25.04
N LYS A 478 34.31 11.32 -24.25
CA LYS A 478 33.58 10.12 -23.90
C LYS A 478 32.40 10.49 -23.01
N GLU A 479 31.18 10.39 -23.53
CA GLU A 479 30.00 10.17 -22.69
C GLU A 479 29.84 8.66 -22.48
N THR A 480 30.06 8.23 -21.24
CA THR A 480 29.61 6.93 -20.75
C THR A 480 28.09 6.92 -20.72
N THR A 481 27.50 6.19 -21.66
CA THR A 481 26.11 5.73 -21.63
C THR A 481 25.86 4.92 -20.34
N LYS A 482 25.15 5.52 -19.39
CA LYS A 482 24.36 4.77 -18.40
C LYS A 482 23.11 4.27 -19.13
N ALA A 483 23.12 2.99 -19.49
CA ALA A 483 21.89 2.27 -19.77
C ALA A 483 21.03 2.31 -18.51
N ASN A 484 19.85 2.91 -18.62
CA ASN A 484 18.79 2.86 -17.63
C ASN A 484 17.86 1.70 -18.04
N PRO A 485 17.80 0.57 -17.31
CA PRO A 485 16.71 -0.35 -17.48
C PRO A 485 15.47 0.20 -16.77
N GLN A 486 14.32 0.04 -17.42
CA GLN A 486 12.98 0.40 -16.98
C GLN A 486 12.65 -0.07 -15.54
N PRO A 487 11.75 0.63 -14.81
CA PRO A 487 11.13 0.09 -13.60
C PRO A 487 9.95 -0.79 -14.00
N THR A 488 10.21 -2.09 -14.21
CA THR A 488 9.15 -3.09 -14.33
C THR A 488 9.52 -4.32 -13.51
N GLN A 489 9.08 -4.33 -12.24
CA GLN A 489 8.69 -5.53 -11.50
C GLN A 489 8.11 -5.08 -10.16
N ALA A 490 6.89 -5.53 -9.86
CA ALA A 490 6.37 -5.57 -8.50
C ALA A 490 7.48 -6.09 -7.57
N ALA A 491 7.69 -5.44 -6.42
CA ALA A 491 8.77 -5.78 -5.48
C ALA A 491 8.70 -7.27 -5.11
N ALA A 492 9.48 -8.10 -5.81
CA ALA A 492 9.51 -9.53 -5.60
C ALA A 492 10.05 -9.80 -4.19
N VAL A 493 9.27 -10.51 -3.39
CA VAL A 493 9.68 -11.01 -2.08
C VAL A 493 10.79 -12.05 -2.29
N ASN A 494 11.89 -11.94 -1.55
CA ASN A 494 13.10 -12.77 -1.71
C ASN A 494 12.93 -14.20 -1.19
N SER A 495 11.97 -14.94 -1.74
CA SER A 495 11.72 -16.34 -1.38
C SER A 495 12.70 -17.29 -2.07
N GLY A 496 13.89 -17.48 -1.47
CA GLY A 496 14.73 -18.65 -1.75
C GLY A 496 16.24 -18.42 -1.87
N ASN A 497 16.68 -17.24 -2.32
CA ASN A 497 18.10 -16.97 -2.59
C ASN A 497 18.89 -16.32 -1.45
N LEU A 498 18.22 -15.99 -0.34
CA LEU A 498 18.85 -15.36 0.82
C LEU A 498 19.87 -16.30 1.49
N LYS A 499 21.07 -15.79 1.78
CA LYS A 499 22.15 -16.51 2.46
C LYS A 499 22.72 -15.66 3.60
N LEU A 500 23.14 -16.28 4.71
CA LEU A 500 23.86 -15.58 5.76
C LEU A 500 25.25 -15.18 5.28
N ASN A 501 25.63 -13.92 5.47
CA ASN A 501 26.97 -13.44 5.17
C ASN A 501 27.97 -13.97 6.21
N ALA A 502 28.86 -14.86 5.78
CA ALA A 502 29.80 -15.53 6.68
C ALA A 502 30.89 -14.60 7.24
N ASP A 503 31.25 -13.54 6.52
CA ASP A 503 32.27 -12.60 6.96
C ASP A 503 31.70 -11.64 8.00
N THR A 504 30.46 -11.17 7.81
CA THR A 504 29.69 -10.43 8.81
C THR A 504 29.51 -11.23 10.10
N LEU A 505 29.19 -12.54 9.99
CA LEU A 505 29.09 -13.41 11.16
C LEU A 505 30.43 -13.62 11.87
N GLN A 506 31.53 -13.71 11.11
CA GLN A 506 32.87 -13.83 11.70
C GLN A 506 33.22 -12.56 12.46
N GLU A 507 32.96 -11.39 11.88
CA GLU A 507 33.16 -10.09 12.52
C GLU A 507 32.33 -9.95 13.80
N ALA A 508 31.04 -10.32 13.77
CA ALA A 508 30.16 -10.31 14.94
C ALA A 508 30.70 -11.22 16.06
N SER A 509 31.16 -12.43 15.70
CA SER A 509 31.75 -13.37 16.65
C SER A 509 33.05 -12.84 17.25
N ASP A 510 33.88 -12.16 16.46
CA ASP A 510 35.17 -11.63 16.91
C ASP A 510 35.01 -10.40 17.82
N LYS A 511 34.02 -9.54 17.53
CA LYS A 511 33.68 -8.37 18.36
C LYS A 511 33.06 -8.77 19.70
N GLY A 512 32.23 -9.81 19.71
CA GLY A 512 31.41 -10.19 20.86
C GLY A 512 30.30 -9.17 21.15
N GLY A 513 29.43 -9.52 22.11
CA GLY A 513 28.23 -8.72 22.43
C GLY A 513 27.22 -8.68 21.29
N THR A 514 26.25 -7.76 21.39
CA THR A 514 25.22 -7.54 20.38
C THR A 514 25.68 -6.52 19.34
N ASN A 515 25.68 -6.91 18.07
CA ASN A 515 26.10 -6.06 16.95
C ASN A 515 24.93 -5.87 15.96
N THR A 516 24.70 -4.64 15.49
CA THR A 516 23.59 -4.32 14.58
C THR A 516 24.08 -4.17 13.14
N TYR A 517 23.28 -4.66 12.20
CA TYR A 517 23.56 -4.73 10.77
C TYR A 517 22.33 -4.36 9.95
N GLU A 518 22.54 -3.74 8.80
CA GLU A 518 21.53 -3.58 7.76
C GLU A 518 21.25 -4.91 7.05
N LYS A 519 20.08 -5.02 6.40
CA LYS A 519 19.68 -6.27 5.70
C LYS A 519 20.71 -6.75 4.68
N THR A 520 21.33 -5.83 3.95
CA THR A 520 22.34 -6.10 2.92
C THR A 520 23.70 -6.52 3.47
N GLU A 521 23.96 -6.25 4.75
CA GLU A 521 25.21 -6.61 5.41
C GLU A 521 25.13 -8.01 6.02
N LEU A 522 23.99 -8.35 6.61
CA LEU A 522 23.79 -9.66 7.23
C LEU A 522 23.39 -10.75 6.23
N PHE A 523 22.66 -10.40 5.17
CA PHE A 523 22.11 -11.35 4.21
C PHE A 523 22.54 -11.07 2.76
N ASP A 524 23.32 -11.99 2.20
CA ASP A 524 23.66 -11.96 0.78
C ASP A 524 22.42 -12.25 -0.07
N GLY A 525 22.22 -11.47 -1.14
CA GLY A 525 21.09 -11.62 -2.06
C GLY A 525 19.81 -10.90 -1.63
N SER A 526 19.87 -9.98 -0.66
CA SER A 526 18.72 -9.21 -0.16
C SER A 526 18.29 -8.04 -1.07
N THR A 527 18.08 -8.26 -2.37
CA THR A 527 17.83 -7.20 -3.38
C THR A 527 16.38 -6.68 -3.43
N GLY A 528 15.54 -7.01 -2.44
CA GLY A 528 14.10 -6.76 -2.43
C GLY A 528 13.51 -6.67 -1.02
N LYS A 529 12.17 -6.68 -0.90
CA LYS A 529 11.50 -6.78 0.41
C LYS A 529 11.76 -8.16 1.00
N LEU A 530 12.14 -8.21 2.27
CA LEU A 530 12.28 -9.44 3.03
C LEU A 530 10.99 -9.70 3.77
N THR A 531 10.58 -10.96 3.90
CA THR A 531 9.58 -11.36 4.89
C THR A 531 10.24 -12.00 6.10
N MET A 532 9.50 -12.13 7.21
CA MET A 532 9.97 -12.94 8.35
C MET A 532 10.21 -14.40 7.94
N GLY A 533 9.42 -14.90 6.97
CA GLY A 533 9.60 -16.23 6.41
C GLY A 533 10.93 -16.37 5.68
N ASP A 534 11.35 -15.37 4.92
CA ASP A 534 12.65 -15.39 4.23
C ASP A 534 13.81 -15.44 5.20
N VAL A 535 13.74 -14.68 6.30
CA VAL A 535 14.77 -14.69 7.35
C VAL A 535 14.80 -16.06 8.04
N TYR A 536 13.66 -16.59 8.46
CA TYR A 536 13.57 -17.91 9.08
C TYR A 536 14.10 -19.02 8.16
N ASN A 537 13.66 -19.02 6.89
CA ASN A 537 14.08 -19.99 5.88
C ASN A 537 15.57 -19.88 5.56
N CYS A 538 16.15 -18.68 5.67
CA CYS A 538 17.59 -18.50 5.53
C CYS A 538 18.35 -19.14 6.70
N LEU A 539 17.99 -18.82 7.95
CA LEU A 539 18.66 -19.36 9.13
C LEU A 539 18.59 -20.90 9.19
N SER A 540 17.45 -21.47 8.79
CA SER A 540 17.22 -22.92 8.83
C SER A 540 18.06 -23.72 7.83
N LYS A 541 18.72 -23.05 6.87
CA LYS A 541 19.75 -23.67 6.01
C LYS A 541 21.01 -24.05 6.80
N TYR A 542 21.27 -23.41 7.95
CA TYR A 542 22.54 -23.53 8.67
C TYR A 542 22.42 -24.27 10.00
N GLY A 543 21.22 -24.48 10.52
CA GLY A 543 20.96 -25.24 11.75
C GLY A 543 19.48 -25.29 12.11
N LYS A 544 19.16 -25.94 13.22
CA LYS A 544 17.80 -25.89 13.77
C LYS A 544 17.50 -24.45 14.19
N THR A 545 16.53 -23.83 13.53
CA THR A 545 16.09 -22.47 13.84
C THR A 545 14.90 -22.51 14.78
N GLU A 546 15.05 -21.83 15.91
CA GLU A 546 14.04 -21.72 16.95
C GLU A 546 13.62 -20.26 17.08
N TRP A 547 12.33 -20.06 17.36
CA TRP A 547 11.86 -18.77 17.83
C TRP A 547 12.14 -18.67 19.33
N VAL A 548 12.82 -17.61 19.73
CA VAL A 548 13.04 -17.29 21.15
C VAL A 548 12.04 -16.24 21.61
N SER A 549 11.73 -15.27 20.76
CA SER A 549 10.66 -14.29 20.99
C SER A 549 9.87 -14.08 19.70
N GLN A 550 8.56 -14.21 19.80
CA GLN A 550 7.61 -13.91 18.72
C GLN A 550 6.93 -12.55 18.93
N LYS A 551 7.44 -11.74 19.87
CA LYS A 551 7.07 -10.35 20.14
C LYS A 551 8.22 -9.44 19.73
N LEU A 552 7.93 -8.18 19.39
CA LEU A 552 8.96 -7.21 19.01
C LEU A 552 9.92 -6.89 20.19
N PRO A 553 11.23 -6.80 19.94
CA PRO A 553 11.91 -7.21 18.72
C PRO A 553 11.88 -8.75 18.57
N TYR A 554 11.53 -9.24 17.38
CA TYR A 554 11.46 -10.68 17.15
C TYR A 554 12.84 -11.30 17.33
N GLU A 555 12.92 -12.46 17.98
CA GLU A 555 14.20 -13.15 18.23
C GLU A 555 14.15 -14.56 17.63
N LEU A 556 15.07 -14.80 16.70
CA LEU A 556 15.36 -16.11 16.15
C LEU A 556 16.71 -16.59 16.67
N LYS A 557 16.82 -17.90 16.88
CA LYS A 557 18.08 -18.54 17.29
C LYS A 557 18.42 -19.66 16.32
N VAL A 558 19.68 -19.71 15.89
CA VAL A 558 20.27 -20.84 15.17
C VAL A 558 21.59 -21.21 15.84
N ALA A 559 21.67 -22.42 16.39
CA ALA A 559 22.77 -22.86 17.25
C ALA A 559 23.03 -21.84 18.39
N ASN A 560 24.22 -21.24 18.48
CA ASN A 560 24.55 -20.21 19.47
C ASN A 560 24.32 -18.78 19.00
N VAL A 561 23.77 -18.56 17.81
CA VAL A 561 23.57 -17.23 17.25
C VAL A 561 22.14 -16.80 17.47
N LYS A 562 21.95 -15.68 18.17
CA LYS A 562 20.68 -14.97 18.29
C LYS A 562 20.63 -13.87 17.25
N VAL A 563 19.50 -13.76 16.57
CA VAL A 563 19.22 -12.74 15.56
C VAL A 563 17.93 -12.04 15.97
N TRP A 564 18.05 -10.78 16.37
CA TRP A 564 16.91 -9.90 16.59
C TRP A 564 16.56 -9.15 15.32
N ILE A 565 15.27 -9.02 15.07
CA ILE A 565 14.73 -8.24 13.97
C ILE A 565 14.10 -7.01 14.60
N LEU A 566 14.80 -5.89 14.44
CA LEU A 566 14.48 -4.61 15.03
C LEU A 566 13.56 -3.85 14.06
N PRO A 567 12.33 -3.51 14.46
CA PRO A 567 11.46 -2.69 13.63
C PRO A 567 12.11 -1.32 13.45
N GLY A 568 12.18 -0.82 12.21
CA GLY A 568 12.55 0.57 11.97
C GLY A 568 11.42 1.53 12.36
N ASP A 569 11.69 2.84 12.34
CA ASP A 569 10.81 3.92 12.82
C ASP A 569 9.38 3.95 12.23
N ASN A 570 9.10 3.17 11.17
CA ASN A 570 7.82 3.13 10.44
C ASN A 570 7.10 1.78 10.52
N TRP A 571 7.53 0.84 11.37
CA TRP A 571 6.76 -0.38 11.61
C TRP A 571 5.57 -0.05 12.51
N ASN A 572 4.45 0.34 11.92
CA ASN A 572 3.19 0.47 12.66
C ASN A 572 2.91 -0.82 13.43
N THR A 573 2.90 -0.71 14.76
CA THR A 573 2.67 -1.80 15.71
C THR A 573 1.19 -2.08 15.96
N THR A 574 0.29 -1.50 15.17
CA THR A 574 -1.13 -1.82 15.24
C THR A 574 -1.38 -3.25 14.76
N GLY A 575 -1.67 -4.15 15.71
CA GLY A 575 -2.36 -5.42 15.44
C GLY A 575 -1.54 -6.71 15.41
N LEU A 576 -0.39 -6.82 16.09
CA LEU A 576 0.25 -8.15 16.21
C LEU A 576 0.84 -8.42 17.61
N VAL A 577 -0.05 -8.53 18.61
CA VAL A 577 0.28 -9.18 19.89
C VAL A 577 0.13 -10.69 19.68
N ILE A 578 1.24 -11.37 19.38
CA ILE A 578 1.19 -12.82 19.24
C ILE A 578 1.30 -13.48 20.61
N LYS A 579 0.19 -14.03 21.08
CA LYS A 579 0.18 -15.02 22.16
C LYS A 579 0.14 -16.40 21.50
N ASP A 580 1.28 -17.08 21.59
CA ASP A 580 1.60 -18.40 21.02
C ASP A 580 1.66 -18.49 19.48
N ALA A 581 2.77 -18.06 18.86
CA ALA A 581 2.92 -18.06 17.38
C ALA A 581 3.14 -19.44 16.76
N SER A 582 2.96 -20.52 17.52
CA SER A 582 2.80 -21.85 16.94
C SER A 582 1.63 -21.88 15.92
N GLN A 583 0.59 -21.08 16.16
CA GLN A 583 -0.64 -21.05 15.36
C GLN A 583 -0.61 -20.00 14.23
N TYR A 584 0.17 -18.93 14.39
CA TYR A 584 0.26 -17.80 13.44
C TYR A 584 1.54 -17.77 12.61
N PHE A 585 2.38 -18.81 12.73
CA PHE A 585 3.66 -18.89 12.03
C PHE A 585 3.51 -18.75 10.50
N GLU A 586 2.47 -19.32 9.91
CA GLU A 586 2.22 -19.22 8.46
C GLU A 586 1.79 -17.80 8.02
N VAL A 587 1.16 -17.04 8.92
CA VAL A 587 0.80 -15.64 8.68
C VAL A 587 2.04 -14.76 8.78
N LEU A 588 2.85 -14.94 9.83
CA LEU A 588 4.11 -14.21 10.01
C LEU A 588 5.08 -14.41 8.85
N LYS A 589 5.17 -15.64 8.31
CA LYS A 589 6.03 -15.93 7.15
C LYS A 589 5.76 -15.03 5.95
N LYS A 590 4.51 -14.60 5.76
CA LYS A 590 4.08 -13.80 4.61
C LYS A 590 4.21 -12.29 4.85
N LYS A 591 4.42 -11.86 6.11
CA LYS A 591 4.52 -10.44 6.45
C LYS A 591 5.84 -9.85 5.93
N ALA A 592 5.73 -8.86 5.05
CA ALA A 592 6.86 -8.11 4.53
C ALA A 592 7.43 -7.19 5.62
N LEU A 593 8.75 -7.19 5.76
CA LEU A 593 9.52 -6.29 6.62
C LEU A 593 9.67 -4.91 5.97
N PRO A 594 9.77 -3.82 6.75
CA PRO A 594 10.05 -2.48 6.22
C PRO A 594 11.42 -2.42 5.57
N ASP A 595 11.62 -1.41 4.75
CA ASP A 595 12.91 -1.19 4.11
C ASP A 595 13.99 -0.72 5.10
N ASN A 596 13.61 -0.12 6.23
CA ASN A 596 14.51 0.34 7.30
C ASN A 596 14.64 -0.64 8.47
N VAL A 597 14.35 -1.93 8.26
CA VAL A 597 14.54 -2.97 9.28
C VAL A 597 16.03 -3.18 9.58
N GLN A 598 16.38 -3.28 10.86
CA GLN A 598 17.74 -3.60 11.30
C GLN A 598 17.81 -4.98 11.94
N PHE A 599 18.98 -5.60 11.88
CA PHE A 599 19.22 -6.92 12.46
C PHE A 599 20.31 -6.82 13.52
N ALA A 600 20.00 -7.22 14.75
CA ALA A 600 21.01 -7.38 15.78
C ALA A 600 21.42 -8.85 15.90
N VAL A 601 22.71 -9.10 16.07
CA VAL A 601 23.30 -10.45 16.16
C VAL A 601 24.14 -10.56 17.42
N GLU A 602 23.95 -11.62 18.19
CA GLU A 602 24.78 -11.97 19.36
C GLU A 602 25.16 -13.45 19.33
N PHE A 603 26.41 -13.73 19.70
CA PHE A 603 26.90 -15.09 19.91
C PHE A 603 26.83 -15.44 21.40
N ASP A 604 25.89 -16.32 21.75
CA ASP A 604 25.75 -16.89 23.10
C ASP A 604 26.90 -17.86 23.37
N SER A 605 27.94 -17.36 24.05
CA SER A 605 29.11 -18.17 24.42
C SER A 605 28.81 -19.35 25.34
N SER A 606 27.64 -19.36 26.00
CA SER A 606 27.19 -20.42 26.91
C SER A 606 26.42 -21.55 26.23
N ALA A 607 25.99 -21.37 24.98
CA ALA A 607 25.24 -22.37 24.25
C ALA A 607 26.09 -23.59 23.89
N ALA A 608 25.50 -24.79 24.06
CA ALA A 608 26.17 -26.06 23.82
C ALA A 608 26.38 -26.38 22.33
N ASP A 609 25.47 -25.90 21.47
CA ASP A 609 25.57 -26.04 20.02
C ASP A 609 26.13 -24.75 19.42
N LYS A 610 27.12 -24.85 18.52
CA LYS A 610 27.80 -23.69 17.93
C LYS A 610 27.64 -23.67 16.42
N LEU A 611 27.33 -22.49 15.88
CA LEU A 611 27.28 -22.27 14.43
C LEU A 611 28.69 -22.39 13.84
N ASP A 612 28.89 -23.34 12.92
CA ASP A 612 30.13 -23.48 12.17
C ASP A 612 30.16 -22.50 10.98
N ILE A 613 30.82 -21.35 11.15
CA ILE A 613 30.95 -20.32 10.10
C ILE A 613 31.66 -20.89 8.86
N SER A 614 32.57 -21.86 9.00
CA SER A 614 33.20 -22.53 7.85
C SER A 614 32.20 -23.38 7.06
N LYS A 615 31.17 -23.91 7.74
CA LYS A 615 30.06 -24.62 7.11
C LYS A 615 29.13 -23.62 6.42
N VAL A 616 28.89 -22.43 6.98
CA VAL A 616 28.14 -21.36 6.31
C VAL A 616 28.78 -21.02 4.96
N ARG A 617 30.11 -20.79 4.91
CA ARG A 617 30.84 -20.55 3.65
C ARG A 617 30.64 -21.68 2.63
N ARG A 618 30.84 -22.92 3.05
CA ARG A 618 30.64 -24.12 2.21
C ARG A 618 29.21 -24.25 1.69
N THR A 619 28.21 -24.02 2.53
CA THR A 619 26.78 -24.06 2.16
C THR A 619 26.42 -22.94 1.18
N ASN A 620 27.09 -21.78 1.28
CA ASN A 620 26.90 -20.66 0.36
C ASN A 620 27.52 -20.89 -1.02
N GLY A 621 28.42 -21.89 -1.16
CA GLY A 621 29.19 -22.14 -2.37
C GLY A 621 30.48 -21.32 -2.47
N ASN A 622 30.96 -20.77 -1.34
CA ASN A 622 32.16 -19.95 -1.23
C ASN A 622 33.37 -20.75 -0.76
#